data_AF-A0A418NPQ7-F1
#
_entry.id   AF-A0A418NPQ7-F1
#
_cell.length_a   1.000
_cell.length_b   1.000
_cell.length_c   1.000
_cell.angle_alpha   90.00
_cell.angle_beta   90.00
_cell.angle_gamma   90.00
#
_symmetry.space_group_name_H-M   'P 1'
#
loop_
_entity.id
_entity.type
_entity.pdbx_description
1 polymer ?
#
loop_
_entity_poly.entity_id
_entity_poly.type
_entity_poly.pdbx_seq_one_letter_code
_entity_poly.pdbx_strand_id
1 'polypeptide(L)'
;MSHQNVRSSDLIGSDRVEGTAVYGSNGDKIGTVERVLIEKRGGQARDVEISVGSFLGMGGELHSLPWEKFDYNTDLGGYQLDVTEDQLKGAPTYKESERDTAYDRDYQTRSYDYWAVTPYW
;
A
#
# COMPACT_ATOMS: atom_id res chain seq x y z
N MET A 1 -5.70 1.29 -30.75
CA MET A 1 -4.28 1.66 -30.57
C MET A 1 -4.04 2.39 -29.23
N SER A 2 -4.74 2.03 -28.14
CA SER A 2 -4.76 2.81 -26.88
C SER A 2 -4.14 2.11 -25.66
N HIS A 3 -3.93 0.80 -25.69
CA HIS A 3 -3.46 0.05 -24.51
C HIS A 3 -1.93 0.02 -24.32
N GLN A 4 -1.13 0.22 -25.38
CA GLN A 4 0.33 0.20 -25.27
C GLN A 4 0.89 1.47 -24.60
N ASN A 5 0.30 2.65 -24.84
CA ASN A 5 0.80 3.93 -24.35
C ASN A 5 0.59 4.13 -22.83
N VAL A 6 -0.38 3.43 -22.26
CA VAL A 6 -0.65 3.40 -20.81
C VAL A 6 0.40 2.57 -20.06
N ARG A 7 0.90 1.49 -20.68
CA ARG A 7 1.86 0.57 -20.04
C ARG A 7 3.28 1.14 -19.93
N SER A 8 3.58 2.19 -20.70
CA SER A 8 4.86 2.90 -20.70
C SER A 8 4.81 4.26 -20.00
N SER A 9 3.69 4.60 -19.36
CA SER A 9 3.50 5.86 -18.65
C SER A 9 3.99 5.72 -17.21
N ASP A 10 4.79 6.66 -16.74
CA ASP A 10 5.18 6.77 -15.32
C ASP A 10 4.02 7.20 -14.41
N LEU A 11 2.87 7.53 -15.00
CA LEU A 11 1.65 7.91 -14.30
C LEU A 11 0.63 6.77 -14.33
N ILE A 12 0.01 6.52 -13.18
CA ILE A 12 -1.13 5.64 -12.99
C ILE A 12 -2.32 6.45 -12.45
N GLY A 13 -3.51 6.24 -13.01
CA GLY A 13 -4.75 6.85 -12.52
C GLY A 13 -5.14 6.26 -11.17
N SER A 14 -5.72 7.06 -10.27
CA SER A 14 -6.12 6.61 -8.93
C SER A 14 -7.10 5.43 -8.98
N ASP A 15 -8.00 5.43 -9.96
CA ASP A 15 -8.96 4.36 -10.25
C ASP A 15 -8.30 3.03 -10.63
N ARG A 16 -7.02 3.07 -11.01
CA ARG A 16 -6.21 1.89 -11.33
C ARG A 16 -5.24 1.50 -10.23
N VAL A 17 -5.00 2.36 -9.25
CA VAL A 17 -4.16 2.02 -8.09
C VAL A 17 -4.96 1.15 -7.13
N GLU A 18 -6.19 1.56 -6.82
CA GLU A 18 -7.12 0.79 -5.98
C GLU A 18 -7.41 -0.58 -6.61
N GLY A 19 -7.43 -1.63 -5.79
CA GLY A 19 -7.62 -3.01 -6.22
C GLY A 19 -6.36 -3.68 -6.81
N THR A 20 -5.25 -2.95 -6.97
CA THR A 20 -3.99 -3.54 -7.46
C THR A 20 -3.45 -4.56 -6.46
N ALA A 21 -2.99 -5.72 -6.95
CA ALA A 21 -2.37 -6.73 -6.11
C ALA A 21 -1.03 -6.26 -5.55
N VAL A 22 -0.76 -6.66 -4.31
CA VAL A 22 0.52 -6.42 -3.63
C VAL A 22 1.22 -7.77 -3.42
N TYR A 23 2.49 -7.83 -3.80
CA TYR A 23 3.32 -9.02 -3.80
C TYR A 23 4.49 -8.88 -2.82
N GLY A 24 4.87 -9.97 -2.16
CA GLY A 24 6.06 -10.03 -1.31
C GLY A 24 7.35 -10.22 -2.10
N SER A 25 8.47 -10.33 -1.38
CA SER A 25 9.80 -10.51 -1.99
C SER A 25 9.95 -11.83 -2.76
N ASN A 26 9.15 -12.84 -2.43
CA ASN A 26 9.12 -14.14 -3.10
C ASN A 26 8.14 -14.19 -4.30
N GLY A 27 7.42 -13.10 -4.59
CA GLY A 27 6.44 -13.02 -5.67
C GLY A 27 5.05 -13.56 -5.30
N ASP A 28 4.81 -13.98 -4.06
CA ASP A 28 3.48 -14.38 -3.61
C ASP A 28 2.60 -13.14 -3.37
N LYS A 29 1.31 -13.25 -3.72
CA LYS A 29 0.34 -12.19 -3.42
C LYS A 29 0.08 -12.15 -1.91
N ILE A 30 0.43 -11.04 -1.29
CA ILE A 30 0.30 -10.79 0.16
C ILE A 30 -0.85 -9.84 0.50
N GLY A 31 -1.35 -9.07 -0.48
CA GLY A 31 -2.44 -8.14 -0.24
C GLY A 31 -3.04 -7.50 -1.48
N THR A 32 -3.89 -6.52 -1.25
CA THR A 32 -4.53 -5.69 -2.27
C THR A 32 -4.52 -4.24 -1.82
N VAL A 33 -4.23 -3.30 -2.72
CA VAL A 33 -4.30 -1.87 -2.44
C VAL A 33 -5.76 -1.46 -2.23
N GLU A 34 -6.06 -0.84 -1.10
CA GLU A 34 -7.37 -0.30 -0.77
C GLU A 34 -7.49 1.16 -1.16
N ARG A 35 -6.46 1.97 -0.89
CA ARG A 35 -6.40 3.39 -1.28
C ARG A 35 -5.02 4.00 -1.05
N VAL A 36 -4.86 5.23 -1.52
CA VAL A 36 -3.66 6.05 -1.38
C VAL A 36 -3.95 7.27 -0.51
N LEU A 37 -3.09 7.53 0.46
CA LEU A 37 -3.15 8.76 1.23
C LEU A 37 -2.27 9.82 0.58
N ILE A 38 -2.93 10.88 0.12
CA ILE A 38 -2.28 12.00 -0.58
C ILE A 38 -2.24 13.20 0.35
N GLU A 39 -1.06 13.82 0.46
CA GLU A 39 -0.88 15.06 1.20
C GLU A 39 -1.75 16.17 0.59
N LYS A 40 -2.71 16.70 1.37
CA LYS A 40 -3.74 17.65 0.92
C LYS A 40 -3.20 18.91 0.24
N ARG A 41 -1.99 19.37 0.58
CA ARG A 41 -1.40 20.62 0.06
C ARG A 41 -0.36 20.35 -1.02
N GLY A 42 0.60 19.46 -0.74
CA GLY A 42 1.69 19.13 -1.65
C GLY A 42 1.29 18.19 -2.80
N GLY A 43 0.18 17.44 -2.68
CA GLY A 43 -0.25 16.47 -3.68
C GLY A 43 0.61 15.20 -3.74
N GLN A 44 1.56 15.02 -2.82
CA GLN A 44 2.42 13.85 -2.77
C GLN A 44 1.67 12.66 -2.15
N ALA A 45 1.73 11.49 -2.82
CA ALA A 45 1.32 10.23 -2.20
C ALA A 45 2.31 9.89 -1.06
N ARG A 46 1.78 9.78 0.15
CA ARG A 46 2.57 9.51 1.37
C ARG A 46 2.50 8.06 1.76
N ASP A 47 1.30 7.50 1.76
CA ASP A 47 1.06 6.15 2.25
C ASP A 47 0.10 5.38 1.33
N VAL A 48 0.26 4.06 1.30
CA VAL A 48 -0.66 3.12 0.68
C VAL A 48 -1.30 2.30 1.77
N GLU A 49 -2.63 2.23 1.76
CA GLU A 49 -3.36 1.28 2.58
C GLU A 49 -3.58 -0.01 1.82
N ILE A 50 -3.24 -1.12 2.44
CA ILE A 50 -3.41 -2.45 1.86
C ILE A 50 -4.19 -3.35 2.81
N SER A 51 -5.04 -4.20 2.23
CA SER A 51 -5.67 -5.31 2.95
C SER A 51 -4.85 -6.58 2.77
N VAL A 52 -4.67 -7.34 3.85
CA VAL A 52 -3.89 -8.58 3.87
C VAL A 52 -4.83 -9.79 3.98
N GLY A 53 -4.57 -10.83 3.18
CA GLY A 53 -5.16 -12.17 3.37
C GLY A 53 -6.69 -12.30 3.29
N SER A 54 -7.42 -11.32 2.78
CA SER A 54 -8.88 -11.29 2.88
C SER A 54 -9.56 -11.28 1.51
N PHE A 55 -9.92 -12.46 0.99
CA PHE A 55 -10.74 -12.54 -0.23
C PHE A 55 -12.23 -12.24 0.00
N LEU A 56 -12.78 -12.16 1.22
CA LEU A 56 -14.24 -12.01 1.42
C LEU A 56 -14.64 -11.37 2.77
N GLY A 57 -15.00 -10.08 2.75
CA GLY A 57 -16.21 -9.58 3.43
C GLY A 57 -16.35 -9.63 4.97
N MET A 58 -15.31 -9.97 5.73
CA MET A 58 -15.35 -9.92 7.21
C MET A 58 -14.18 -9.12 7.78
N GLY A 59 -14.36 -7.79 7.85
CA GLY A 59 -13.56 -6.89 8.70
C GLY A 59 -12.04 -7.09 8.59
N GLY A 60 -11.50 -6.95 7.38
CA GLY A 60 -10.07 -7.11 7.11
C GLY A 60 -9.20 -6.17 7.94
N GLU A 61 -7.99 -6.64 8.23
CA GLU A 61 -6.91 -5.85 8.77
C GLU A 61 -6.29 -5.00 7.65
N LEU A 62 -6.15 -3.70 7.93
CA LEU A 62 -5.51 -2.73 7.06
C LEU A 62 -4.14 -2.38 7.60
N HIS A 63 -3.18 -2.32 6.68
CA HIS A 63 -1.86 -1.77 6.94
C HIS A 63 -1.69 -0.50 6.11
N SER A 64 -1.24 0.59 6.74
CA SER A 64 -0.78 1.78 6.01
C SER A 64 0.75 1.78 5.99
N LEU A 65 1.32 1.79 4.80
CA LEU A 65 2.77 1.73 4.58
C LEU A 65 3.23 2.97 3.80
N PRO A 66 4.44 3.49 4.03
CA PRO A 66 5.01 4.54 3.21
C PRO A 66 5.05 4.15 1.73
N TRP A 67 4.60 5.04 0.84
CA TRP A 67 4.53 4.80 -0.61
C TRP A 67 5.90 4.39 -1.20
N GLU A 68 6.99 4.90 -0.64
CA GLU A 68 8.36 4.58 -1.06
C GLU A 68 8.78 3.12 -0.87
N LYS A 69 7.98 2.30 -0.17
CA LYS A 69 8.21 0.86 -0.06
C LYS A 69 7.67 0.06 -1.24
N PHE A 70 6.84 0.66 -2.08
CA PHE A 70 6.15 -0.02 -3.18
C PHE A 70 6.88 0.22 -4.50
N ASP A 71 7.34 -0.87 -5.10
CA ASP A 71 7.83 -0.86 -6.47
C ASP A 71 6.78 -1.47 -7.40
N TYR A 72 6.48 -0.82 -8.54
CA TYR A 72 5.58 -1.43 -9.51
C TYR A 72 6.32 -2.48 -10.34
N ASN A 73 5.97 -3.75 -10.15
CA ASN A 73 6.53 -4.86 -10.92
C ASN A 73 5.66 -5.12 -12.16
N THR A 74 6.19 -4.78 -13.34
CA THR A 74 5.48 -4.93 -14.61
C THR A 74 5.23 -6.38 -15.03
N ASP A 75 6.05 -7.32 -14.56
CA ASP A 75 5.89 -8.75 -14.87
C ASP A 75 4.73 -9.36 -14.07
N LEU A 76 4.54 -8.88 -12.84
CA LEU A 76 3.42 -9.27 -11.97
C LEU A 76 2.16 -8.42 -12.22
N GLY A 77 2.31 -7.23 -12.82
CA GLY A 77 1.21 -6.29 -13.04
C GLY A 77 0.67 -5.67 -11.76
N GLY A 78 1.49 -5.59 -10.71
CA GLY A 78 1.11 -5.05 -9.41
C GLY A 78 2.29 -4.53 -8.62
N TYR A 79 2.03 -4.08 -7.39
CA TYR A 79 3.09 -3.54 -6.53
C TYR A 79 3.81 -4.66 -5.79
N GLN A 80 5.11 -4.54 -5.62
CA GLN A 80 5.94 -5.46 -4.89
C GLN A 80 6.59 -4.74 -3.71
N LEU A 81 6.68 -5.45 -2.60
CA LEU A 81 7.38 -5.06 -1.39
C LEU A 81 8.56 -6.01 -1.18
N ASP A 82 9.71 -5.49 -0.73
CA ASP A 82 10.84 -6.32 -0.30
C ASP A 82 10.65 -6.83 1.15
N VAL A 83 9.55 -7.57 1.37
CA VAL A 83 9.15 -8.07 2.69
C VAL A 83 8.54 -9.47 2.56
N THR A 84 8.63 -10.25 3.64
CA THR A 84 7.90 -11.53 3.75
C THR A 84 6.48 -11.33 4.26
N GLU A 85 5.62 -12.32 4.06
CA GLU A 85 4.26 -12.32 4.62
C GLU A 85 4.27 -12.21 6.17
N ASP A 86 5.24 -12.84 6.84
CA ASP A 86 5.36 -12.80 8.29
C ASP A 86 5.77 -11.40 8.80
N GLN A 87 6.66 -10.72 8.09
CA GLN A 87 6.98 -9.31 8.39
C GLN A 87 5.74 -8.45 8.21
N LEU A 88 4.95 -8.66 7.15
CA LEU A 88 3.73 -7.90 6.95
C LEU A 88 2.70 -8.14 8.07
N LYS A 89 2.48 -9.40 8.47
CA LYS A 89 1.59 -9.75 9.60
C LYS A 89 2.04 -9.16 10.94
N GLY A 90 3.34 -8.93 11.12
CA GLY A 90 3.90 -8.30 12.31
C GLY A 90 3.87 -6.76 12.29
N ALA A 91 3.48 -6.15 11.17
CA ALA A 91 3.48 -4.70 11.01
C ALA A 91 2.26 -4.05 11.70
N PRO A 92 2.32 -2.74 12.03
CA PRO A 92 1.18 -2.02 12.56
C PRO A 92 -0.06 -2.14 11.67
N THR A 93 -1.20 -2.49 12.29
CA THR A 93 -2.48 -2.70 11.62
C THR A 93 -3.62 -2.02 12.36
N TYR A 94 -4.75 -1.84 11.69
CA TYR A 94 -6.03 -1.42 12.24
C TYR A 94 -7.18 -2.06 11.46
N LYS A 95 -8.37 -2.06 12.05
CA LYS A 95 -9.55 -2.61 11.39
C LYS A 95 -10.08 -1.66 10.33
N GLU A 96 -10.72 -2.23 9.32
CA GLU A 96 -11.55 -1.50 8.35
C GLU A 96 -12.56 -0.53 9.01
N SER A 97 -13.16 -0.90 10.15
CA SER A 97 -14.09 -0.04 10.89
C SER A 97 -13.43 1.15 11.59
N GLU A 98 -12.10 1.12 11.73
CA GLU A 98 -11.27 2.12 12.43
C GLU A 98 -10.33 2.81 11.45
N ARG A 99 -10.77 2.91 10.19
CA ARG A 99 -10.00 3.37 9.04
C ARG A 99 -9.43 4.80 9.16
N ASP A 100 -9.94 5.60 10.09
CA ASP A 100 -9.38 6.91 10.43
C ASP A 100 -8.06 6.82 11.23
N THR A 101 -7.71 5.64 11.75
CA THR A 101 -6.42 5.37 12.42
C THR A 101 -5.23 5.65 11.50
N ALA A 102 -5.42 5.55 10.18
CA ALA A 102 -4.39 5.88 9.20
C ALA A 102 -3.93 7.36 9.26
N TYR A 103 -4.77 8.25 9.82
CA TYR A 103 -4.47 9.67 10.00
C TYR A 103 -3.90 10.01 11.38
N ASP A 104 -3.87 9.03 12.30
CA ASP A 104 -3.34 9.21 13.64
C ASP A 104 -1.81 9.26 13.63
N ARG A 105 -1.24 10.26 14.32
CA ARG A 105 0.21 10.50 14.30
C ARG A 105 1.00 9.40 15.00
N ASP A 106 0.43 8.77 16.04
CA ASP A 106 1.10 7.69 16.76
C ASP A 106 1.09 6.40 15.94
N TYR A 107 0.01 6.14 15.21
CA TYR A 107 -0.02 5.04 14.23
C TYR A 107 1.01 5.26 13.11
N GLN A 108 1.01 6.45 12.49
CA GLN A 108 1.97 6.78 11.43
C GLN A 108 3.42 6.65 11.92
N THR A 109 3.74 7.16 13.11
CA THR A 109 5.09 7.04 13.69
C THR A 109 5.51 5.58 13.83
N ARG A 110 4.65 4.73 14.40
CA ARG A 110 4.94 3.28 14.52
C ARG A 110 5.12 2.60 13.17
N SER A 111 4.33 2.96 12.17
CA SER A 111 4.45 2.39 10.82
C SER A 111 5.79 2.79 10.19
N TYR A 112 6.12 4.08 10.21
CA TYR A 112 7.38 4.57 9.64
C TYR A 112 8.61 3.98 10.35
N ASP A 113 8.57 3.89 11.69
CA ASP A 113 9.61 3.23 12.48
C ASP A 113 9.76 1.75 12.11
N TYR A 114 8.64 1.02 12.01
CA TYR A 114 8.64 -0.39 11.62
C TYR A 114 9.27 -0.61 10.24
N TRP A 115 8.95 0.27 9.30
CA TRP A 115 9.45 0.21 7.92
C TRP A 115 10.81 0.91 7.73
N ALA A 116 11.41 1.45 8.79
CA ALA A 116 12.67 2.20 8.76
C ALA A 116 12.66 3.34 7.72
N VAL A 117 11.55 4.08 7.65
CA VAL A 117 11.36 5.25 6.78
C VAL A 117 11.41 6.52 7.60
N THR A 118 12.08 7.56 7.09
CA THR A 118 12.05 8.88 7.76
C THR A 118 10.68 9.52 7.58
N PRO A 119 9.99 9.92 8.67
CA PRO A 119 8.73 10.63 8.55
C PRO A 119 8.80 11.90 7.71
N TYR A 120 7.70 12.23 7.02
CA TYR A 120 7.61 13.42 6.17
C TYR A 120 7.24 14.72 6.93
N TRP A 121 6.98 14.62 8.24
CA TRP A 121 6.48 15.71 9.08
C TRP A 121 7.54 16.33 9.99
#